data_AF-A0A1I7KLA3-F1
#
_entry.id   AF-A0A1I7KLA3-F1
#
_cell.length_a   1.000
_cell.length_b   1.000
_cell.length_c   1.000
_cell.angle_alpha   90.00
_cell.angle_beta   90.00
_cell.angle_gamma   90.00
#
_symmetry.space_group_name_H-M   'P 1'
#
loop_
_entity.id
_entity.type
_entity.pdbx_description
1 polymer ?
#
loop_
_entity_poly.entity_id
_entity_poly.type
_entity_poly.pdbx_seq_one_letter_code
_entity_poly.pdbx_strand_id
1 'polypeptide(L)'
;AFLRREEAANLKMGNFIASPQGWSLRFVGKGDKWSTIIVTSKLMDELKVYRTSLGLPALPSPGESRPAIMAVTGVDKGVTGQAIYLICKEIFGWAADLIEGSDNAAAARLRQSSPHWMRHTGVSHSMEMGVDPRYVQAQARHSSLNITARYDHKKRQAWRDAFNAADNSKK
;
A
#
# COMPACT_ATOMS: atom_id res chain seq x y z
N ALA A 1 2.35 -0.93 -1.66
CA ALA A 1 3.05 -1.24 -0.40
C ALA A 1 2.24 -0.75 0.80
N PHE A 2 2.28 -1.46 1.94
CA PHE A 2 1.56 -1.09 3.18
C PHE A 2 2.36 -0.10 4.03
N LEU A 3 2.84 0.97 3.41
CA LEU A 3 3.61 2.03 4.05
C LEU A 3 2.72 3.23 4.35
N ARG A 4 3.07 3.99 5.38
CA ARG A 4 2.58 5.35 5.57
C ARG A 4 3.40 6.28 4.68
N ARG A 5 2.84 7.43 4.35
CA ARG A 5 3.48 8.45 3.51
C ARG A 5 4.90 8.80 3.98
N GLU A 6 5.05 9.11 5.27
CA GLU A 6 6.37 9.46 5.85
C GLU A 6 7.33 8.28 5.86
N GLU A 7 6.84 7.04 6.01
CA GLU A 7 7.70 5.86 5.94
C GLU A 7 8.22 5.68 4.51
N ALA A 8 7.36 5.85 3.50
CA ALA A 8 7.76 5.77 2.10
C ALA A 8 8.77 6.86 1.71
N ALA A 9 8.59 8.09 2.20
CA ALA A 9 9.52 9.20 1.96
C ALA A 9 10.92 8.94 2.54
N ASN A 10 10.99 8.28 3.70
CA ASN A 10 12.25 8.02 4.41
C ASN A 10 12.91 6.68 4.05
N LEU A 11 12.30 5.89 3.17
CA LEU A 11 12.89 4.63 2.74
C LEU A 11 14.20 4.85 1.98
N LYS A 12 15.14 3.95 2.21
CA LYS A 12 16.39 3.81 1.47
C LYS A 12 16.44 2.47 0.76
N MET A 13 17.26 2.37 -0.28
CA MET A 13 17.39 1.13 -1.07
C MET A 13 17.90 -0.03 -0.22
N GLY A 14 18.80 0.23 0.73
CA GLY A 14 19.27 -0.76 1.71
C GLY A 14 18.19 -1.26 2.69
N ASN A 15 16.98 -0.70 2.69
CA ASN A 15 15.85 -1.25 3.44
C ASN A 15 15.22 -2.46 2.74
N PHE A 16 15.47 -2.66 1.45
CA PHE A 16 15.04 -3.86 0.73
C PHE A 16 16.01 -5.00 1.02
N ILE A 17 15.52 -6.02 1.72
CA ILE A 17 16.30 -7.18 2.16
C ILE A 17 15.85 -8.39 1.36
N ALA A 18 16.78 -8.95 0.58
CA ALA A 18 16.58 -10.22 -0.12
C ALA A 18 16.77 -11.40 0.83
N SER A 19 15.91 -12.41 0.74
CA SER A 19 16.11 -13.72 1.36
C SER A 19 15.70 -14.84 0.38
N PRO A 20 16.01 -16.12 0.67
CA PRO A 20 15.52 -17.24 -0.13
C PRO A 20 13.99 -17.33 -0.25
N GLN A 21 13.26 -16.71 0.69
CA GLN A 21 11.79 -16.69 0.72
C GLN A 21 11.19 -15.47 -0.02
N GLY A 22 12.04 -14.60 -0.57
CA GLY A 22 11.64 -13.40 -1.30
C GLY A 22 12.14 -12.11 -0.68
N TRP A 23 11.55 -11.00 -1.09
CA TRP A 23 11.96 -9.67 -0.67
C TRP A 23 11.14 -9.15 0.51
N SER A 24 11.81 -8.46 1.43
CA SER A 24 11.16 -7.76 2.54
C SER A 24 11.69 -6.33 2.65
N LEU A 25 10.89 -5.46 3.26
CA LEU A 25 11.26 -4.09 3.59
C LEU A 25 11.42 -3.98 5.09
N ARG A 26 12.63 -3.66 5.56
CA ARG A 26 12.94 -3.41 6.97
C ARG A 26 13.23 -1.94 7.20
N PHE A 27 12.43 -1.29 8.04
CA PHE A 27 12.47 0.15 8.25
C PHE A 27 11.96 0.52 9.65
N VAL A 28 12.21 1.78 10.05
CA VAL A 28 11.71 2.34 11.30
C VAL A 28 10.34 2.97 11.04
N GLY A 29 9.31 2.47 11.73
CA GLY A 29 7.94 2.95 11.61
C GLY A 29 7.55 3.92 12.73
N LYS A 30 6.23 4.20 12.84
CA LYS A 30 5.66 5.06 13.89
C LYS A 30 6.15 4.67 15.30
N GLY A 31 6.63 5.65 16.06
CA GLY A 31 7.11 5.48 17.43
C GLY A 31 8.49 4.83 17.51
N ASP A 32 9.32 5.01 16.49
CA ASP A 32 10.69 4.50 16.37
C ASP A 32 10.84 2.99 16.50
N LYS A 33 9.80 2.26 16.10
CA LYS A 33 9.79 0.79 16.14
C LYS A 33 10.21 0.19 14.82
N TRP A 34 11.18 -0.73 14.87
CA TRP A 34 11.54 -1.56 13.73
C TRP A 34 10.33 -2.34 13.23
N SER A 35 10.16 -2.34 11.92
CA SER A 35 9.07 -2.97 11.21
C SER A 35 9.60 -3.70 9.99
N THR A 36 9.03 -4.86 9.71
CA THR A 36 9.28 -5.62 8.48
C THR A 36 7.95 -5.89 7.78
N ILE A 37 7.92 -5.65 6.47
CA ILE A 37 6.78 -6.02 5.61
C ILE A 37 7.28 -6.81 4.40
N ILE A 38 6.45 -7.68 3.85
CA ILE A 38 6.76 -8.41 2.62
C ILE A 38 6.69 -7.45 1.42
N VAL A 39 7.61 -7.61 0.49
CA VAL A 39 7.62 -6.92 -0.81
C VAL A 39 7.15 -7.91 -1.85
N THR A 40 6.06 -7.58 -2.54
CA THR A 40 5.53 -8.44 -3.60
C THR A 40 6.47 -8.46 -4.81
N SER A 41 6.43 -9.54 -5.60
CA SER A 41 7.16 -9.62 -6.87
C SER A 41 6.84 -8.43 -7.77
N LYS A 42 5.56 -8.09 -7.93
CA LYS A 42 5.11 -6.91 -8.67
C LYS A 42 5.79 -5.63 -8.19
N LEU A 43 5.90 -5.40 -6.88
CA LEU A 43 6.60 -4.20 -6.37
C LEU A 43 8.09 -4.23 -6.70
N MET A 44 8.74 -5.39 -6.64
CA MET A 44 10.13 -5.52 -7.07
C MET A 44 10.30 -5.29 -8.57
N ASP A 45 9.35 -5.70 -9.39
CA ASP A 45 9.40 -5.50 -10.85
C ASP A 45 9.28 -4.01 -11.19
N GLU A 46 8.34 -3.28 -10.57
CA GLU A 46 8.24 -1.82 -10.71
C GLU A 46 9.51 -1.11 -10.19
N LEU A 47 10.08 -1.60 -9.08
CA LEU A 47 11.33 -1.04 -8.54
C LEU A 47 12.50 -1.21 -9.52
N LYS A 48 12.60 -2.36 -10.20
CA LYS A 48 13.63 -2.59 -11.22
C LYS A 48 13.50 -1.59 -12.36
N VAL A 49 12.29 -1.41 -12.89
CA VAL A 49 12.00 -0.43 -13.95
C VAL A 49 12.37 0.99 -13.51
N TYR A 50 12.00 1.36 -12.28
CA TYR A 50 12.34 2.66 -11.72
C TYR A 50 13.86 2.86 -11.57
N ARG A 51 14.58 1.85 -11.10
CA ARG A 51 16.04 1.95 -10.91
C ARG A 51 16.79 2.03 -12.24
N THR A 52 16.41 1.21 -13.22
CA THR A 52 17.07 1.23 -14.53
C THR A 52 16.81 2.53 -15.28
N SER A 53 15.64 3.16 -15.13
CA SER A 53 15.38 4.48 -15.72
C SER A 53 16.24 5.60 -15.13
N LEU A 54 16.75 5.40 -13.90
CA LEU A 54 17.74 6.27 -13.25
C LEU A 54 19.20 5.90 -13.57
N GLY A 55 19.44 4.92 -14.47
CA GLY A 55 20.78 4.42 -14.77
C GLY A 55 21.41 3.60 -13.65
N LEU A 56 20.61 3.10 -12.70
CA LEU A 56 21.07 2.31 -11.55
C LEU A 56 20.93 0.80 -11.82
N PRO A 57 21.68 -0.07 -11.12
CA PRO A 57 21.46 -1.51 -11.15
C PRO A 57 20.01 -1.85 -10.77
N ALA A 58 19.40 -2.80 -11.49
CA ALA A 58 17.98 -3.12 -11.34
C ALA A 58 17.57 -3.52 -9.91
N LEU A 59 18.47 -4.16 -9.17
CA LEU A 59 18.23 -4.55 -7.79
C LEU A 59 18.93 -3.60 -6.81
N PRO A 60 18.34 -3.35 -5.63
CA PRO A 60 18.99 -2.60 -4.57
C PRO A 60 20.16 -3.39 -3.98
N SER A 61 21.22 -2.69 -3.59
CA SER A 61 22.36 -3.31 -2.90
C SER A 61 22.19 -3.27 -1.38
N PRO A 62 22.68 -4.28 -0.64
CA PRO A 62 22.72 -4.24 0.82
C PRO A 62 23.45 -2.98 1.32
N GLY A 63 22.84 -2.26 2.26
CA GLY A 63 23.42 -1.03 2.82
C GLY A 63 23.36 0.21 1.93
N GLU A 64 22.74 0.14 0.73
CA GLU A 64 22.61 1.30 -0.16
C GLU A 64 21.84 2.44 0.54
N SER A 65 22.53 3.57 0.76
CA SER A 65 21.98 4.71 1.51
C SER A 65 21.06 5.60 0.67
N ARG A 66 21.01 5.37 -0.64
CA ARG A 66 20.20 6.14 -1.59
C ARG A 66 18.71 6.06 -1.24
N PRO A 67 17.97 7.17 -1.29
CA PRO A 67 16.52 7.16 -1.13
C PRO A 67 15.84 6.19 -2.08
N ALA A 68 14.81 5.48 -1.60
CA ALA A 68 14.03 4.56 -2.42
C ALA A 68 13.16 5.29 -3.43
N ILE A 69 12.76 6.53 -3.12
CA ILE A 69 12.01 7.42 -4.01
C ILE A 69 12.76 8.75 -4.06
N MET A 70 13.27 9.07 -5.24
CA MET A 70 14.06 10.28 -5.50
C MET A 70 13.16 11.50 -5.67
N ALA A 71 13.63 12.65 -5.21
CA ALA A 71 13.06 13.93 -5.58
C ALA A 71 13.39 14.25 -7.05
N VAL A 72 12.48 14.97 -7.72
CA VAL A 72 12.71 15.46 -9.10
C VAL A 72 13.83 16.51 -9.12
N THR A 73 13.96 17.27 -8.03
CA THR A 73 14.95 18.33 -7.88
C THR A 73 16.06 17.94 -6.91
N GLY A 74 17.30 18.27 -7.28
CA GLY A 74 18.49 18.00 -6.47
C GLY A 74 19.11 16.64 -6.76
N VAL A 75 20.37 16.47 -6.35
CA VAL A 75 21.15 15.24 -6.55
C VAL A 75 21.02 14.35 -5.32
N ASP A 76 20.70 13.07 -5.52
CA ASP A 76 20.60 12.04 -4.47
C ASP A 76 19.68 12.41 -3.29
N LYS A 77 18.69 13.29 -3.52
CA LYS A 77 17.70 13.70 -2.52
C LYS A 77 16.46 12.82 -2.57
N GLY A 78 15.95 12.47 -1.40
CA GLY A 78 14.69 11.75 -1.26
C GLY A 78 13.50 12.68 -1.45
N VAL A 79 12.41 12.13 -1.97
CA VAL A 79 11.13 12.84 -2.04
C VAL A 79 10.64 13.16 -0.62
N THR A 80 9.95 14.30 -0.45
CA THR A 80 9.31 14.61 0.82
C THR A 80 7.96 13.90 0.95
N GLY A 81 7.48 13.71 2.18
CA GLY A 81 6.11 13.23 2.39
C GLY A 81 5.07 14.11 1.70
N GLN A 82 5.25 15.43 1.73
CA GLN A 82 4.37 16.36 1.03
C GLN A 82 4.39 16.19 -0.48
N ALA A 83 5.55 15.96 -1.09
CA ALA A 83 5.64 15.71 -2.53
C ALA A 83 4.96 14.39 -2.91
N ILE A 84 5.11 13.31 -2.13
CA ILE A 84 4.33 12.07 -2.35
C ILE A 84 2.83 12.37 -2.30
N TYR A 85 2.38 13.15 -1.32
CA TYR A 85 0.97 13.53 -1.22
C TYR A 85 0.47 14.23 -2.48
N LEU A 86 1.19 15.25 -2.95
CA LEU A 86 0.83 16.01 -4.14
C LEU A 86 0.84 15.14 -5.41
N ILE A 87 1.86 14.30 -5.59
CA ILE A 87 1.93 13.35 -6.70
C ILE A 87 0.69 12.43 -6.71
N CYS A 88 0.31 11.88 -5.56
CA CYS A 88 -0.90 11.06 -5.48
C CYS A 88 -2.17 11.86 -5.76
N LYS A 89 -2.25 13.13 -5.33
CA LYS A 89 -3.40 14.00 -5.62
C LYS A 89 -3.56 14.23 -7.12
N GLU A 90 -2.48 14.49 -7.84
CA GLU A 90 -2.49 14.65 -9.30
C GLU A 90 -2.94 13.36 -9.98
N ILE A 91 -2.34 12.21 -9.61
CA ILE A 91 -2.70 10.90 -10.19
C ILE A 91 -4.19 10.60 -9.98
N PHE A 92 -4.74 10.88 -8.79
CA PHE A 92 -6.18 10.70 -8.55
C PHE A 92 -7.04 11.71 -9.28
N GLY A 93 -6.58 12.94 -9.46
CA GLY A 93 -7.25 13.94 -10.30
C GLY A 93 -7.38 13.44 -11.73
N TRP A 94 -6.27 13.05 -12.36
CA TRP A 94 -6.27 12.52 -13.73
C TRP A 94 -7.13 11.26 -13.87
N ALA A 95 -7.09 10.35 -12.90
CA ALA A 95 -7.93 9.17 -12.90
C ALA A 95 -9.42 9.52 -12.75
N ALA A 96 -9.76 10.55 -11.97
CA ALA A 96 -11.13 11.04 -11.83
C ALA A 96 -11.64 11.66 -13.14
N ASP A 97 -10.81 12.46 -13.80
CA ASP A 97 -11.16 13.13 -15.05
C ASP A 97 -11.39 12.11 -16.17
N LEU A 98 -10.64 11.00 -16.19
CA LEU A 98 -10.80 9.93 -17.17
C LEU A 98 -12.15 9.20 -17.05
N ILE A 99 -12.71 9.10 -15.84
CA ILE A 99 -13.95 8.33 -15.59
C ILE A 99 -15.18 9.23 -15.40
N GLU A 100 -14.99 10.54 -15.34
CA GLU A 100 -16.08 11.51 -15.28
C GLU A 100 -17.02 11.35 -16.50
N GLY A 101 -18.32 11.51 -16.27
CA GLY A 101 -19.35 11.20 -17.26
C GLY A 101 -19.77 9.72 -17.29
N SER A 102 -18.84 8.78 -17.08
CA SER A 102 -19.16 7.34 -16.99
C SER A 102 -19.55 6.89 -15.59
N ASP A 103 -18.81 7.33 -14.57
CA ASP A 103 -19.09 7.09 -13.16
C ASP A 103 -18.72 8.32 -12.32
N ASN A 104 -19.64 9.27 -12.27
CA ASN A 104 -19.46 10.53 -11.54
C ASN A 104 -19.25 10.30 -10.03
N ALA A 105 -19.83 9.25 -9.46
CA ALA A 105 -19.67 8.94 -8.04
C ALA A 105 -18.27 8.37 -7.73
N ALA A 106 -17.71 7.54 -8.61
CA ALA A 106 -16.32 7.12 -8.51
C ALA A 106 -15.35 8.29 -8.74
N ALA A 107 -15.61 9.14 -9.73
CA ALA A 107 -14.79 10.33 -9.98
C ALA A 107 -14.71 11.24 -8.73
N ALA A 108 -15.85 11.53 -8.10
CA ALA A 108 -15.90 12.32 -6.87
C ALA A 108 -15.09 11.68 -5.71
N ARG A 109 -15.13 10.35 -5.58
CA ARG A 109 -14.34 9.61 -4.58
C ARG A 109 -12.84 9.68 -4.86
N LEU A 110 -12.41 9.55 -6.13
CA LEU A 110 -11.02 9.73 -6.53
C LEU A 110 -10.52 11.14 -6.21
N ARG A 111 -11.31 12.19 -6.51
CA ARG A 111 -10.94 13.57 -6.17
C ARG A 111 -10.73 13.82 -4.68
N GLN A 112 -11.41 13.07 -3.80
CA GLN A 112 -11.22 13.16 -2.35
C GLN A 112 -10.11 12.25 -1.81
N SER A 113 -9.60 11.34 -2.64
CA SER A 113 -8.61 10.34 -2.22
C SER A 113 -7.25 10.96 -1.91
N SER A 114 -6.50 10.27 -1.04
CA SER A 114 -5.18 10.67 -0.55
C SER A 114 -4.27 9.43 -0.46
N PRO A 115 -2.95 9.57 -0.22
CA PRO A 115 -2.07 8.41 -0.07
C PRO A 115 -2.51 7.43 1.03
N HIS A 116 -3.19 7.92 2.06
CA HIS A 116 -3.75 7.05 3.11
C HIS A 116 -4.83 6.12 2.56
N TRP A 117 -5.60 6.58 1.57
CA TRP A 117 -6.61 5.78 0.90
C TRP A 117 -5.99 4.57 0.17
N MET A 118 -4.84 4.73 -0.49
CA MET A 118 -4.14 3.59 -1.12
C MET A 118 -3.77 2.49 -0.14
N ARG A 119 -3.39 2.87 1.09
CA ARG A 119 -3.12 1.90 2.15
C ARG A 119 -4.38 1.11 2.49
N HIS A 120 -5.51 1.80 2.66
CA HIS A 120 -6.81 1.17 2.95
C HIS A 120 -7.26 0.26 1.81
N THR A 121 -7.12 0.70 0.56
CA THR A 121 -7.43 -0.10 -0.62
C THR A 121 -6.56 -1.35 -0.67
N GLY A 122 -5.26 -1.25 -0.37
CA GLY A 122 -4.37 -2.40 -0.28
C GLY A 122 -4.80 -3.42 0.79
N VAL A 123 -5.20 -2.95 1.97
CA VAL A 123 -5.73 -3.82 3.05
C VAL A 123 -7.03 -4.50 2.60
N SER A 124 -7.98 -3.72 2.08
CA SER A 124 -9.28 -4.22 1.62
C SER A 124 -9.11 -5.27 0.53
N HIS A 125 -8.27 -4.98 -0.47
CA HIS A 125 -8.00 -5.87 -1.58
C HIS A 125 -7.37 -7.19 -1.12
N SER A 126 -6.40 -7.16 -0.19
CA SER A 126 -5.83 -8.40 0.36
C SER A 126 -6.86 -9.25 1.11
N MET A 127 -7.75 -8.62 1.87
CA MET A 127 -8.86 -9.32 2.55
C MET A 127 -9.85 -9.92 1.54
N GLU A 128 -10.20 -9.18 0.49
CA GLU A 128 -11.10 -9.63 -0.57
C GLU A 128 -10.54 -10.78 -1.41
N MET A 129 -9.21 -10.88 -1.51
CA MET A 129 -8.48 -11.99 -2.12
C MET A 129 -8.28 -13.19 -1.18
N GLY A 130 -8.82 -13.12 0.05
CA GLY A 130 -8.81 -14.24 0.99
C GLY A 130 -7.48 -14.46 1.72
N VAL A 131 -6.56 -13.49 1.70
CA VAL A 131 -5.34 -13.55 2.53
C VAL A 131 -5.76 -13.60 4.01
N ASP A 132 -5.13 -14.49 4.78
CA ASP A 132 -5.44 -14.62 6.21
C ASP A 132 -5.37 -13.24 6.91
N PRO A 133 -6.42 -12.83 7.64
CA PRO A 133 -6.44 -11.55 8.35
C PRO A 133 -5.25 -11.31 9.27
N ARG A 134 -4.62 -12.36 9.81
CA ARG A 134 -3.38 -12.28 10.61
C ARG A 134 -2.21 -11.77 9.78
N TYR A 135 -2.04 -12.26 8.56
CA TYR A 135 -0.98 -11.79 7.67
C TYR A 135 -1.27 -10.40 7.12
N VAL A 136 -2.54 -10.09 6.81
CA VAL A 136 -2.94 -8.73 6.42
C VAL A 136 -2.70 -7.74 7.56
N GLN A 137 -3.02 -8.11 8.81
CA GLN A 137 -2.74 -7.30 9.99
C GLN A 137 -1.23 -7.08 10.18
N ALA A 138 -0.42 -8.13 10.07
CA ALA A 138 1.04 -8.03 10.19
C ALA A 138 1.62 -7.10 9.12
N GLN A 139 1.20 -7.27 7.86
CA GLN A 139 1.61 -6.44 6.73
C GLN A 139 1.15 -4.98 6.91
N ALA A 140 -0.07 -4.76 7.40
CA ALA A 140 -0.64 -3.45 7.70
C ALA A 140 -0.18 -2.87 9.05
N ARG A 141 0.56 -3.62 9.86
CA ARG A 141 1.06 -3.23 11.18
C ARG A 141 -0.02 -2.56 12.04
N HIS A 142 -1.22 -3.14 12.03
CA HIS A 142 -2.34 -2.70 12.86
C HIS A 142 -2.17 -3.22 14.29
N SER A 143 -2.45 -2.37 15.28
CA SER A 143 -2.29 -2.70 16.70
C SER A 143 -3.25 -3.79 17.19
N SER A 144 -4.32 -4.10 16.44
CA SER A 144 -5.23 -5.20 16.75
C SER A 144 -5.86 -5.79 15.49
N LEU A 145 -6.28 -7.06 15.58
CA LEU A 145 -7.06 -7.73 14.54
C LEU A 145 -8.40 -7.04 14.29
N ASN A 146 -9.00 -6.41 15.31
CA ASN A 146 -10.27 -5.70 15.16
C ASN A 146 -10.18 -4.58 14.11
N ILE A 147 -9.04 -3.86 14.05
CA ILE A 147 -8.84 -2.82 13.01
C ILE A 147 -8.83 -3.45 11.61
N THR A 148 -8.23 -4.63 11.44
CA THR A 148 -8.19 -5.37 10.16
C THR A 148 -9.53 -6.03 9.82
N ALA A 149 -10.27 -6.52 10.82
CA ALA A 149 -11.58 -7.15 10.63
C ALA A 149 -12.63 -6.18 10.03
N ARG A 150 -12.44 -4.85 10.20
CA ARG A 150 -13.27 -3.82 9.55
C ARG A 150 -13.25 -3.87 8.02
N TYR A 151 -12.28 -4.55 7.42
CA TYR A 151 -12.17 -4.71 5.96
C TYR A 151 -12.77 -6.04 5.46
N ASP A 152 -13.32 -6.87 6.35
CA ASP A 152 -13.93 -8.15 5.98
C ASP A 152 -15.38 -7.94 5.51
N HIS A 153 -15.54 -7.22 4.40
CA HIS A 153 -16.87 -6.87 3.89
C HIS A 153 -17.61 -8.08 3.32
N LYS A 154 -16.90 -8.94 2.57
CA LYS A 154 -17.48 -10.15 1.96
C LYS A 154 -17.96 -11.16 3.01
N LYS A 155 -17.16 -11.52 4.02
CA LYS A 155 -17.64 -12.48 5.03
C LYS A 155 -18.72 -11.88 5.91
N ARG A 156 -18.70 -10.57 6.20
CA ARG A 156 -19.81 -9.91 6.92
C ARG A 156 -21.11 -9.96 6.14
N GLN A 157 -21.07 -9.79 4.82
CA GLN A 157 -22.27 -9.92 3.99
C GLN A 157 -22.78 -11.36 3.98
N ALA A 158 -21.90 -12.33 3.70
CA ALA A 158 -22.26 -13.74 3.72
C ALA A 158 -22.80 -14.21 5.09
N TRP A 159 -22.23 -13.69 6.19
CA TRP A 159 -22.70 -13.93 7.54
C TRP A 159 -24.11 -13.37 7.76
N ARG A 160 -24.38 -12.14 7.31
CA ARG A 160 -25.75 -11.57 7.35
C ARG A 160 -26.74 -12.40 6.54
N ASP A 161 -26.37 -12.78 5.32
CA ASP A 161 -27.23 -13.53 4.42
C ASP A 161 -27.57 -14.92 5.02
N ALA A 162 -26.60 -15.58 5.66
CA ALA A 162 -26.82 -16.86 6.35
C ALA A 162 -27.79 -16.74 7.54
N PHE A 163 -27.67 -15.69 8.34
CA PHE A 163 -28.61 -15.44 9.44
C PHE A 163 -30.02 -15.11 8.94
N ASN A 164 -30.14 -14.32 7.87
CA ASN A 164 -31.43 -14.02 7.24
C ASN A 164 -32.07 -15.30 6.66
N ALA A 165 -31.29 -16.18 6.04
CA ALA A 165 -31.79 -17.45 5.51
C ALA A 165 -32.31 -18.38 6.62
N ALA A 166 -31.60 -18.45 7.76
CA ALA A 166 -32.00 -19.26 8.91
C ALA A 166 -33.24 -18.74 9.65
N ASP A 167 -33.48 -17.42 9.62
CA ASP A 167 -34.69 -16.80 10.16
C ASP A 167 -35.91 -17.04 9.24
N ASN A 168 -35.72 -16.88 7.93
CA ASN A 168 -36.77 -17.09 6.93
C ASN A 168 -37.21 -18.57 6.81
N SER A 169 -36.34 -19.54 7.13
CA SER A 169 -36.69 -20.96 7.10
C SER A 169 -37.55 -21.43 8.29
N LYS A 170 -37.87 -20.54 9.25
CA LYS A 170 -38.71 -20.84 10.43
C LYS A 170 -40.16 -20.36 10.28
N LYS A 171 -40.54 -19.78 9.14
CA LYS A 171 -41.92 -19.43 8.76
C LYS A 171 -42.42 -20.43 7.73
#